data_AF-X1NA51-F1
#
_entry.id   AF-X1NA51-F1
#
_cell.length_a   1.000
_cell.length_b   1.000
_cell.length_c   1.000
_cell.angle_alpha   90.00
_cell.angle_beta   90.00
_cell.angle_gamma   90.00
#
_symmetry.space_group_name_H-M   'P 1'
#
loop_
_entity.id
_entity.type
_entity.pdbx_description
1 polymer ?
#
loop_
_entity_poly.entity_id
_entity_poly.type
_entity_poly.pdbx_seq_one_letter_code
_entity_poly.pdbx_strand_id
1 'polypeptide(L)'
;MLPSMKNLTMRGIELAARLRNDGLTVIESYPGAAQDILDIPRKNKGKEVLAKALSDFGIVGNLDVSHDELDAVTSAIVGLCYLRGEYEALGSLILPVDKKQERLV
;
A
#
# COMPACT_ATOMS: atom_id res chain seq x y z
N MET A 1 8.50 5.43 18.15
CA MET A 1 7.16 5.57 17.53
C MET A 1 6.57 6.91 17.92
N LEU A 2 5.89 7.59 16.98
CA LEU A 2 5.17 8.83 17.27
C LEU A 2 4.01 8.55 18.25
N PRO A 3 3.77 9.40 19.27
CA PRO A 3 2.72 9.16 20.26
C PRO A 3 1.33 8.97 19.66
N SER A 4 1.01 9.72 18.59
CA SER A 4 -0.27 9.64 17.88
C SER A 4 -0.53 8.29 17.19
N MET A 5 0.54 7.57 16.79
CA MET A 5 0.42 6.31 16.07
C MET A 5 0.45 5.09 16.98
N LYS A 6 0.81 5.24 18.26
CA LYS A 6 1.06 4.10 19.16
C LYS A 6 -0.11 3.11 19.22
N ASN A 7 -1.32 3.61 19.48
CA ASN A 7 -2.50 2.74 19.60
C ASN A 7 -2.87 2.10 18.25
N LEU A 8 -2.76 2.85 17.15
CA LEU A 8 -3.06 2.35 15.81
C LEU A 8 -2.07 1.24 15.41
N THR A 9 -0.78 1.46 15.62
CA THR A 9 0.25 0.46 15.30
C THR A 9 0.14 -0.78 16.17
N MET A 10 -0.13 -0.64 17.47
CA MET A 10 -0.33 -1.80 18.35
C MET A 10 -1.51 -2.66 17.88
N ARG A 11 -2.62 -2.03 17.49
CA ARG A 11 -3.76 -2.74 16.88
C ARG A 11 -3.38 -3.44 15.58
N GLY A 12 -2.58 -2.80 14.73
CA GLY A 12 -2.08 -3.41 13.49
C GLY A 12 -1.21 -4.65 13.74
N ILE A 13 -0.31 -4.58 14.72
CA ILE A 13 0.54 -5.70 15.14
C ILE A 13 -0.31 -6.87 15.64
N GLU A 14 -1.30 -6.58 16.50
CA GLU A 14 -2.21 -7.60 17.03
C GLU A 14 -3.04 -8.26 15.93
N LEU A 15 -3.60 -7.46 15.01
CA LEU A 15 -4.37 -7.97 13.87
C LEU A 15 -3.51 -8.87 12.97
N ALA A 16 -2.29 -8.43 12.66
CA ALA A 16 -1.35 -9.20 11.87
C ALA A 16 -1.00 -10.54 12.51
N ALA A 17 -0.83 -10.58 13.84
CA ALA A 17 -0.58 -11.82 14.57
C ALA A 17 -1.78 -12.78 14.50
N ARG A 18 -3.01 -12.27 14.67
CA ARG A 18 -4.24 -13.07 14.58
C ARG A 18 -4.42 -13.68 13.19
N LEU A 19 -4.30 -12.87 12.13
CA LEU A 19 -4.43 -13.34 10.75
C LEU A 19 -3.37 -14.41 10.41
N ARG A 20 -2.12 -14.24 10.89
CA ARG A 20 -1.08 -15.27 10.72
C ARG A 20 -1.40 -16.57 11.46
N ASN A 21 -1.95 -16.49 12.68
CA ASN A 21 -2.38 -17.66 13.44
C ASN A 21 -3.54 -18.40 12.75
N ASP A 22 -4.37 -17.68 12.00
CA ASP A 22 -5.44 -18.27 11.16
C ASP A 22 -4.90 -18.86 9.84
N GLY A 23 -3.58 -18.88 9.65
CA GLY A 23 -2.92 -19.46 8.48
C GLY A 23 -2.84 -18.53 7.26
N LEU A 24 -3.21 -17.26 7.41
CA LEU A 24 -3.13 -16.28 6.33
C LEU A 24 -1.72 -15.73 6.19
N THR A 25 -1.26 -15.54 4.96
CA THR A 25 -0.04 -14.80 4.68
C THR A 25 -0.27 -13.31 4.94
N VAL A 26 0.50 -12.74 5.88
CA VAL A 26 0.44 -11.32 6.20
C VAL A 26 1.76 -10.65 5.86
N ILE A 27 1.71 -9.77 4.86
CA ILE A 27 2.81 -8.91 4.43
C ILE A 27 2.69 -7.52 5.06
N GLU A 28 3.82 -6.84 5.20
CA GLU A 28 3.82 -5.42 5.57
C GLU A 28 3.86 -4.57 4.30
N SER A 29 3.12 -3.47 4.29
CA SER A 29 3.08 -2.53 3.17
C SER A 29 3.31 -1.10 3.66
N TYR A 30 3.91 -0.29 2.81
CA TYR A 30 4.06 1.15 3.03
C TYR A 30 3.41 1.92 1.87
N PRO A 31 2.12 2.33 2.00
CA PRO A 31 1.37 3.01 0.96
C PRO A 31 2.07 4.21 0.33
N GLY A 32 2.65 5.09 1.16
CA GLY A 32 3.36 6.26 0.66
C GLY A 32 4.58 5.90 -0.20
N ALA A 33 5.36 4.87 0.19
CA ALA A 33 6.49 4.43 -0.62
C ALA A 33 6.02 3.75 -1.92
N ALA A 34 4.97 2.95 -1.86
CA ALA A 34 4.37 2.33 -3.04
C ALA A 34 3.82 3.38 -4.02
N GLN A 35 3.17 4.43 -3.50
CA GLN A 35 2.72 5.58 -4.30
C GLN A 35 3.88 6.22 -5.06
N ASP A 36 5.02 6.46 -4.40
CA ASP A 36 6.19 7.03 -5.07
C ASP A 36 6.75 6.11 -6.17
N ILE A 37 6.87 4.81 -5.89
CA ILE A 37 7.44 3.85 -6.84
C ILE A 37 6.53 3.66 -8.06
N LEU A 38 5.21 3.65 -7.85
CA LEU A 38 4.22 3.46 -8.90
C LEU A 38 3.86 4.76 -9.63
N ASP A 39 4.54 5.87 -9.34
CA ASP A 39 4.27 7.20 -9.91
C ASP A 39 2.83 7.69 -9.65
N ILE A 40 2.29 7.35 -8.48
CA ILE A 40 0.97 7.78 -8.00
C ILE A 40 1.17 8.97 -7.04
N PRO A 41 0.59 10.15 -7.32
CA PRO A 41 0.62 11.29 -6.41
C PRO A 41 0.18 10.95 -4.97
N ARG A 42 1.04 11.27 -4.00
CA ARG A 42 0.74 11.09 -2.56
C ARG A 42 -0.40 11.97 -2.05
N LYS A 43 -1.00 11.54 -0.95
CA LYS A 43 -2.09 12.24 -0.24
C LYS A 43 -1.77 13.66 0.24
N ASN A 44 -0.50 14.01 0.43
CA ASN A 44 -0.10 15.37 0.82
C ASN A 44 -0.40 16.41 -0.28
N LYS A 45 -0.69 15.97 -1.51
CA LYS A 45 -1.18 16.81 -2.61
C LYS A 45 -2.72 16.97 -2.62
N GLY A 46 -3.44 16.34 -1.69
CA GLY A 46 -4.90 16.38 -1.57
C GLY A 46 -5.55 14.99 -1.69
N LYS A 47 -6.69 14.79 -1.02
CA LYS A 47 -7.45 13.53 -1.03
C LYS A 47 -7.97 13.21 -2.42
N GLU A 48 -8.51 14.23 -3.08
CA GLU A 48 -9.12 14.18 -4.41
C GLU A 48 -8.06 13.87 -5.47
N VAL A 49 -6.83 14.36 -5.28
CA VAL A 49 -5.69 14.09 -6.16
C VAL A 49 -5.32 12.61 -6.10
N LEU A 50 -5.20 12.04 -4.90
CA LEU A 50 -4.91 10.61 -4.74
C LEU A 50 -6.06 9.74 -5.27
N ALA A 51 -7.32 10.09 -4.96
CA ALA A 51 -8.49 9.38 -5.46
C ALA A 51 -8.53 9.36 -7.00
N LYS A 52 -8.31 10.51 -7.63
CA LYS A 52 -8.23 10.60 -9.09
C LYS A 52 -7.07 9.76 -9.64
N ALA A 53 -5.88 9.84 -9.03
CA ALA A 53 -4.73 9.08 -9.49
C ALA A 53 -4.95 7.57 -9.39
N LEU A 54 -5.59 7.08 -8.32
CA LEU A 54 -5.96 5.67 -8.19
C LEU A 54 -7.00 5.25 -9.23
N SER A 55 -7.96 6.14 -9.56
CA SER A 55 -8.89 5.90 -10.67
C SER A 55 -8.17 5.83 -12.02
N ASP A 56 -7.24 6.76 -12.29
CA ASP A 56 -6.44 6.79 -13.52
C ASP A 56 -5.51 5.56 -13.62
N PHE A 57 -5.05 5.04 -12.47
CA PHE A 57 -4.28 3.80 -12.36
C PHE A 57 -5.13 2.55 -12.67
N GLY A 58 -6.46 2.68 -12.75
CA GLY A 58 -7.39 1.61 -13.13
C GLY A 58 -8.21 1.02 -11.98
N ILE A 59 -8.21 1.65 -10.80
CA ILE A 59 -9.09 1.24 -9.70
C ILE A 59 -10.52 1.68 -10.01
N VAL A 60 -11.45 0.71 -9.93
CA VAL A 60 -12.88 0.93 -10.17
C VAL A 60 -13.63 0.90 -8.85
N GLY A 61 -14.49 1.89 -8.61
CA GLY A 61 -15.33 1.97 -7.42
C GLY A 61 -15.51 3.41 -6.92
N ASN A 62 -16.17 3.55 -5.76
CA ASN A 62 -16.27 4.85 -5.10
C ASN A 62 -14.97 5.16 -4.34
N LEU A 63 -14.23 6.17 -4.80
CA LEU A 63 -13.00 6.65 -4.17
C LEU A 63 -13.20 7.97 -3.41
N ASP A 64 -14.44 8.42 -3.21
CA ASP A 64 -14.76 9.49 -2.26
C ASP A 64 -14.80 8.94 -0.82
N VAL A 65 -13.62 8.58 -0.33
CA VAL A 65 -13.39 7.95 0.97
C VAL A 65 -12.30 8.70 1.72
N SER A 66 -11.98 8.32 2.95
CA SER A 66 -10.94 8.97 3.75
C SER A 66 -9.52 8.72 3.21
N HIS A 67 -8.54 9.50 3.66
CA HIS A 67 -7.14 9.27 3.32
C HIS A 67 -6.64 7.88 3.70
N ASP A 68 -7.05 7.36 4.85
CA ASP A 68 -6.63 6.04 5.33
C ASP A 68 -7.24 4.93 4.47
N GLU A 69 -8.47 5.11 3.97
CA GLU A 69 -9.10 4.18 3.03
C GLU A 69 -8.42 4.19 1.65
N LEU A 70 -7.99 5.37 1.16
CA LEU A 70 -7.19 5.45 -0.07
C LEU A 70 -5.79 4.80 0.09
N ASP A 71 -5.17 4.96 1.26
CA ASP A 71 -3.94 4.25 1.60
C ASP A 71 -4.17 2.73 1.67
N ALA A 72 -5.32 2.27 2.17
CA ALA A 72 -5.69 0.85 2.16
C ALA A 72 -5.87 0.30 0.74
N VAL A 73 -6.46 1.07 -0.18
CA VAL A 73 -6.51 0.71 -1.62
C VAL A 73 -5.10 0.58 -2.19
N THR A 74 -4.20 1.49 -1.83
CA THR A 74 -2.78 1.39 -2.23
C THR A 74 -2.12 0.14 -1.65
N SER A 75 -2.36 -0.20 -0.38
CA SER A 75 -1.89 -1.45 0.23
C SER A 75 -2.43 -2.69 -0.49
N ALA A 76 -3.66 -2.65 -1.01
CA ALA A 76 -4.20 -3.74 -1.81
C ALA A 76 -3.47 -3.90 -3.16
N ILE A 77 -3.06 -2.79 -3.79
CA ILE A 77 -2.19 -2.82 -4.99
C ILE A 77 -0.85 -3.47 -4.66
N VAL A 78 -0.23 -3.15 -3.51
CA VAL A 78 1.00 -3.82 -3.04
C VAL A 78 0.78 -5.34 -2.88
N GLY A 79 -0.36 -5.74 -2.31
CA GLY A 79 -0.73 -7.16 -2.21
C GLY A 79 -0.87 -7.84 -3.58
N LEU A 80 -1.40 -7.14 -4.58
CA LEU A 80 -1.47 -7.66 -5.95
C LEU A 80 -0.07 -7.82 -6.56
N CYS A 81 0.82 -6.84 -6.39
CA CYS A 81 2.22 -6.93 -6.83
C CYS A 81 2.94 -8.11 -6.16
N TYR A 82 2.73 -8.32 -4.85
CA TYR A 82 3.25 -9.48 -4.12
C TYR A 82 2.83 -10.80 -4.77
N LEU A 83 1.53 -10.97 -5.03
CA LEU A 83 0.99 -12.17 -5.66
C LEU A 83 1.51 -12.40 -7.09
N ARG A 84 1.90 -11.34 -7.79
CA ARG A 84 2.49 -11.41 -9.14
C ARG A 84 4.02 -11.58 -9.14
N GLY A 85 4.67 -11.54 -7.98
CA GLY A 85 6.14 -11.54 -7.89
C GLY A 85 6.78 -10.23 -8.34
N GLU A 86 6.02 -9.13 -8.36
CA GLU A 86 6.45 -7.81 -8.85
C GLU A 86 6.85 -6.91 -7.67
N TYR A 87 7.78 -7.38 -6.85
CA TYR A 87 8.14 -6.68 -5.62
C TYR A 87 9.60 -6.89 -5.19
N GLU A 88 10.08 -5.98 -4.38
CA GLU A 88 11.27 -6.13 -3.55
C GLU A 88 10.89 -6.25 -2.08
N ALA A 89 11.55 -7.15 -1.36
CA ALA A 89 11.33 -7.36 0.06
C ALA A 89 12.47 -6.74 0.89
N LEU A 90 12.08 -5.91 1.86
CA LEU A 90 12.96 -5.40 2.91
C LEU A 90 12.53 -6.02 4.23
N GLY A 91 12.97 -7.27 4.46
CA GLY A 91 12.43 -8.10 5.53
C GLY A 91 10.97 -8.49 5.26
N SER A 92 10.05 -8.08 6.15
CA SER A 92 8.60 -8.28 6.00
C SER A 92 7.92 -7.22 5.13
N LEU A 93 8.60 -6.10 4.87
CA LEU A 93 8.08 -5.00 4.07
C LEU A 93 8.17 -5.33 2.58
N ILE A 94 7.04 -5.21 1.90
CA ILE A 94 6.92 -5.40 0.46
C ILE A 94 6.77 -4.04 -0.22
N LEU A 95 7.64 -3.79 -1.20
CA LEU A 95 7.59 -2.62 -2.07
C LEU A 95 7.38 -3.08 -3.51
N PRO A 96 6.42 -2.50 -4.26
CA PRO A 96 6.29 -2.78 -5.68
C PRO A 96 7.58 -2.45 -6.44
N VAL A 97 7.81 -3.11 -7.57
CA VAL A 97 8.86 -2.68 -8.53
C VAL A 97 8.25 -1.91 -9.69
N ASP A 98 8.94 -0.87 -10.15
CA ASP A 98 8.55 -0.15 -11.36
C ASP A 98 9.06 -0.89 -12.61
N LYS A 99 8.17 -1.62 -13.29
CA LYS A 99 8.50 -2.33 -14.54
C LYS A 99 8.86 -1.41 -15.70
N LYS A 100 8.69 -0.08 -15.60
CA LYS A 100 9.20 0.85 -16.62
C LYS A 100 10.73 0.84 -16.68
N GLN A 101 11.44 0.45 -15.61
CA GLN A 101 12.91 0.35 -15.60
C GLN A 101 13.45 -0.95 -16.24
N GLU A 102 12.65 -2.01 -16.35
CA GLU A 102 13.07 -3.29 -16.96
C GLU A 102 13.16 -3.24 -18.50
N ARG A 103 12.70 -2.16 -19.15
CA ARG A 103 12.79 -1.97 -20.61
C ARG A 103 14.10 -1.31 -21.09
N LEU A 104 15.06 -1.12 -20.20
CA LEU A 104 16.39 -0.57 -20.51
C LEU A 104 17.48 -1.64 -20.32
N VAL A 105 17.36 -2.78 -21.01
CA VAL A 105 18.46 -3.71 -21.26
C VAL A 105 18.23 -4.46 -22.56
#